data_AF-A0AB33JV28-F1
#
_entry.id   AF-A0AB33JV28-F1
#
_cell.length_a   1.000
_cell.length_b   1.000
_cell.length_c   1.000
_cell.angle_alpha   90.00
_cell.angle_beta   90.00
_cell.angle_gamma   90.00
#
_symmetry.space_group_name_H-M   'P 1'
#
loop_
_entity.id
_entity.type
_entity.pdbx_description
1 polymer ?
#
loop_
_entity_poly.entity_id
_entity_poly.type
_entity_poly.pdbx_seq_one_letter_code
_entity_poly.pdbx_strand_id
1 'polypeptide(L)'
;MKRQTPGPPLDGGGTPPAPASFLAVAAALSAINDAVRSTQDPTSAGRTAPPDPSGPEQALGALLLLRELRSQLAGWEAGLVETARDAGATWADLARPMGVASRQAAENRYLRLRPATAGTPDGAATGVERVKAVRDRRAAERSITAWARDNAADLRILAAQITALTDLGSSAGPELAALRTALAATDAAELVHPLAAMRPHLGFDHGDLGTRLDTLARHTDRLRHDSNHRRT
;
A
#
# COMPACT_ATOMS: atom_id res chain seq x y z
N MET A 1 -19.13 -20.01 55.78
CA MET A 1 -18.26 -20.18 54.60
C MET A 1 -19.06 -19.88 53.34
N LYS A 2 -18.81 -18.72 52.70
CA LYS A 2 -19.44 -18.31 51.42
C LYS A 2 -18.63 -18.93 50.28
N ARG A 3 -19.28 -19.65 49.35
CA ARG A 3 -18.63 -20.09 48.09
C ARG A 3 -19.14 -19.22 46.95
N GLN A 4 -18.18 -18.58 46.28
CA GLN A 4 -18.34 -17.67 45.14
C GLN A 4 -18.69 -18.46 43.87
N THR A 5 -19.64 -17.93 43.10
CA THR A 5 -19.92 -18.32 41.71
C THR A 5 -18.91 -17.63 40.79
N PRO A 6 -18.27 -18.32 39.83
CA PRO A 6 -17.39 -17.67 38.87
C PRO A 6 -18.24 -16.90 37.83
N GLY A 7 -17.91 -15.62 37.63
CA GLY A 7 -18.52 -14.78 36.61
C GLY A 7 -18.03 -15.16 35.20
N PRO A 8 -18.83 -14.87 34.15
CA PRO A 8 -18.45 -15.14 32.77
C PRO A 8 -17.27 -14.25 32.34
N PRO A 9 -16.39 -14.73 31.44
CA PRO A 9 -15.30 -13.93 30.91
C PRO A 9 -15.83 -12.77 30.07
N LEU A 10 -15.28 -11.59 30.33
CA LEU A 10 -15.45 -10.38 29.53
C LEU A 10 -14.64 -10.56 28.23
N ASP A 11 -15.23 -11.17 27.22
CA ASP A 11 -14.67 -11.15 25.88
C ASP A 11 -14.82 -9.75 25.30
N GLY A 12 -13.75 -8.98 25.45
CA GLY A 12 -13.46 -7.75 24.71
C GLY A 12 -13.18 -8.05 23.23
N GLY A 13 -14.14 -8.68 22.55
CA GLY A 13 -14.20 -8.70 21.10
C GLY A 13 -14.60 -7.32 20.63
N GLY A 14 -13.60 -6.48 20.30
CA GLY A 14 -13.81 -5.22 19.60
C GLY A 14 -14.66 -5.48 18.37
N THR A 15 -15.95 -5.18 18.49
CA THR A 15 -16.87 -5.22 17.37
C THR A 15 -16.34 -4.23 16.34
N PRO A 16 -16.14 -4.60 15.07
CA PRO A 16 -15.83 -3.63 14.04
C PRO A 16 -16.92 -2.54 14.10
N PRO A 17 -16.57 -1.24 13.98
CA PRO A 17 -17.57 -0.19 14.06
C PRO A 17 -18.68 -0.52 13.06
N ALA A 18 -19.89 -0.77 13.58
CA ALA A 18 -21.07 -0.85 12.74
C ALA A 18 -21.10 0.38 11.83
N PRO A 19 -21.60 0.28 10.58
CA PRO A 19 -21.76 1.47 9.75
C PRO A 19 -22.55 2.48 10.57
N ALA A 20 -21.89 3.58 10.95
CA ALA A 20 -22.51 4.61 11.77
C ALA A 20 -23.77 5.04 11.01
N SER A 21 -24.92 5.00 11.67
CA SER A 21 -26.17 5.40 11.03
C SER A 21 -26.01 6.82 10.48
N PHE A 22 -26.61 7.11 9.33
CA PHE A 22 -26.52 8.44 8.71
C PHE A 22 -26.78 9.58 9.71
N LEU A 23 -27.75 9.39 10.61
CA LEU A 23 -28.07 10.35 11.67
C LEU A 23 -26.95 10.53 12.70
N ALA A 24 -26.25 9.45 13.07
CA ALA A 24 -25.09 9.54 13.98
C ALA A 24 -23.92 10.29 13.33
N VAL A 25 -23.65 10.03 12.05
CA VAL A 25 -22.63 10.76 11.27
C VAL A 25 -22.99 12.24 11.15
N ALA A 26 -24.25 12.56 10.82
CA ALA A 26 -24.73 13.94 10.72
C ALA A 26 -24.62 14.69 12.06
N ALA A 27 -24.98 14.05 13.18
CA ALA A 27 -24.84 14.62 14.51
C ALA A 27 -23.37 14.88 14.89
N ALA A 28 -22.48 13.93 14.61
CA ALA A 28 -21.04 14.08 14.85
C ALA A 28 -20.44 15.24 14.03
N LEU A 29 -20.80 15.36 12.75
CA LEU A 29 -20.36 16.47 11.90
C LEU A 29 -20.88 17.83 12.41
N SER A 30 -22.13 17.89 12.88
CA SER A 30 -22.67 19.11 13.50
C SER A 30 -21.88 19.51 14.74
N ALA A 31 -21.60 18.57 15.64
CA ALA A 31 -20.84 18.82 16.86
C ALA A 31 -19.41 19.31 16.58
N ILE A 32 -18.74 18.73 15.56
CA ILE A 32 -17.41 19.19 15.12
C ILE A 32 -17.49 20.62 14.58
N ASN A 33 -18.49 20.93 13.74
CA ASN A 33 -18.69 22.27 13.18
C ASN A 33 -18.96 23.32 14.27
N ASP A 34 -19.76 22.96 15.28
CA ASP A 34 -20.07 23.84 16.41
C ASP A 34 -18.82 24.10 17.29
N ALA A 35 -18.04 23.06 17.55
CA ALA A 35 -16.76 23.18 18.24
C ALA A 35 -15.80 24.11 17.48
N VAL A 36 -15.62 23.91 16.17
CA VAL A 36 -14.77 24.77 15.32
C VAL A 36 -15.26 26.22 15.35
N ARG A 37 -16.57 26.47 15.23
CA ARG A 37 -17.13 27.82 15.29
C ARG A 37 -16.86 28.49 16.63
N SER A 38 -17.00 27.76 17.74
CA SER A 38 -16.70 28.30 19.08
C SER A 38 -15.24 28.72 19.25
N THR A 39 -14.30 28.07 18.55
CA THR A 39 -12.87 28.45 18.57
C THR A 39 -12.57 29.69 17.71
N GLN A 40 -13.40 29.96 16.71
CA GLN A 40 -13.26 31.12 15.82
C GLN A 40 -13.95 32.37 16.36
N ASP A 41 -14.93 32.23 17.27
CA ASP A 41 -15.63 33.35 17.89
C ASP A 41 -14.72 34.10 18.90
N PRO A 42 -14.26 35.33 18.58
CA PRO A 42 -13.33 36.06 19.44
C PRO A 42 -13.97 36.49 20.78
N THR A 43 -15.29 36.51 20.87
CA THR A 43 -16.07 36.80 22.10
C THR A 43 -16.14 35.61 23.06
N SER A 44 -15.82 34.40 22.59
CA SER A 44 -15.68 33.19 23.41
C SER A 44 -14.26 32.98 23.93
N ALA A 45 -13.26 33.61 23.31
CA ALA A 45 -11.86 33.56 23.71
C ALA A 45 -11.59 34.07 25.15
N GLY A 46 -12.53 34.83 25.74
CA GLY A 46 -12.45 35.32 27.12
C GLY A 46 -12.86 34.31 28.21
N ARG A 47 -13.38 33.11 27.87
CA ARG A 47 -13.84 32.12 28.88
C ARG A 47 -13.02 30.83 28.95
N THR A 48 -12.07 30.65 28.04
CA THR A 48 -11.19 29.49 28.01
C THR A 48 -9.89 29.87 27.32
N ALA A 49 -9.09 30.73 27.96
CA ALA A 49 -7.69 30.82 27.60
C ALA A 49 -7.03 29.50 28.05
N PRO A 50 -6.51 28.66 27.13
CA PRO A 50 -5.68 27.54 27.54
C PRO A 50 -4.42 28.09 28.22
N PRO A 51 -3.81 27.37 29.17
CA PRO A 51 -2.46 27.71 29.60
C PRO A 51 -1.54 27.78 28.39
N ASP A 52 -0.57 28.70 28.44
CA ASP A 52 0.54 28.91 27.50
C ASP A 52 0.89 27.62 26.71
N PRO A 53 1.04 27.66 25.37
CA PRO A 53 1.23 26.47 24.55
C PRO A 53 2.38 25.64 25.12
N SER A 54 2.01 24.50 25.68
CA SER A 54 2.85 23.68 26.52
C SER A 54 3.73 22.82 25.63
N GLY A 55 4.82 23.40 25.11
CA GLY A 55 5.90 22.68 24.43
C GLY A 55 5.59 22.08 23.06
N PRO A 56 6.61 21.62 22.32
CA PRO A 56 6.46 21.00 21.00
C PRO A 56 5.60 19.73 21.01
N GLU A 57 5.51 19.02 22.14
CA GLU A 57 4.73 17.78 22.28
C GLU A 57 3.22 18.00 22.13
N GLN A 58 2.68 19.12 22.65
CA GLN A 58 1.26 19.43 22.55
C GLN A 58 0.86 19.76 21.11
N ALA A 59 1.72 20.46 20.37
CA ALA A 59 1.52 20.73 18.94
C ALA A 59 1.55 19.44 18.10
N LEU A 60 2.49 18.53 18.40
CA LEU A 60 2.57 17.23 17.74
C LEU A 60 1.34 16.36 18.04
N GLY A 61 0.87 16.36 19.30
CA GLY A 61 -0.38 15.68 19.69
C GLY A 61 -1.59 16.21 18.92
N ALA A 62 -1.72 17.54 18.78
CA ALA A 62 -2.79 18.15 18.00
C ALA A 62 -2.72 17.76 16.50
N LEU A 63 -1.53 17.65 15.91
CA LEU A 63 -1.36 17.20 14.53
C LEU A 63 -1.74 15.73 14.33
N LEU A 64 -1.45 14.85 15.30
CA LEU A 64 -1.87 13.45 15.27
C LEU A 64 -3.40 13.33 15.34
N LEU A 65 -4.03 14.05 16.27
CA LEU A 65 -5.49 14.10 16.38
C LEU A 65 -6.14 14.62 15.08
N LEU A 66 -5.57 15.66 14.47
CA LEU A 66 -6.05 16.19 13.19
C LEU A 66 -5.94 15.17 12.05
N ARG A 67 -4.86 14.38 12.00
CA ARG A 67 -4.69 13.31 11.02
C ARG A 67 -5.75 12.22 11.20
N GLU A 68 -5.97 11.79 12.43
CA GLU A 68 -6.96 10.77 12.76
C GLU A 68 -8.37 11.23 12.38
N LEU A 69 -8.74 12.46 12.75
CA LEU A 69 -10.03 13.04 12.39
C LEU A 69 -10.23 13.10 10.87
N ARG A 70 -9.22 13.51 10.10
CA ARG A 70 -9.29 13.51 8.63
C ARG A 70 -9.52 12.11 8.04
N SER A 71 -8.93 11.08 8.64
CA SER A 71 -9.13 9.70 8.24
C SER A 71 -10.59 9.26 8.48
N GLN A 72 -11.13 9.55 9.66
CA GLN A 72 -12.52 9.21 10.00
C GLN A 72 -13.52 9.96 9.11
N LEU A 73 -13.32 11.26 8.87
CA LEU A 73 -14.15 12.07 7.98
C LEU A 73 -14.14 11.56 6.53
N ALA A 74 -12.96 11.16 6.03
CA ALA A 74 -12.85 10.57 4.70
C ALA A 74 -13.59 9.23 4.61
N GLY A 75 -13.59 8.42 5.68
CA GLY A 75 -14.35 7.18 5.78
C GLY A 75 -15.87 7.39 5.75
N TRP A 76 -16.38 8.47 6.33
CA TRP A 76 -17.81 8.81 6.30
C TRP A 76 -18.28 9.35 4.95
N GLU A 77 -17.38 9.98 4.17
CA GLU A 77 -17.73 10.63 2.91
C GLU A 77 -18.38 9.67 1.90
N ALA A 78 -17.85 8.44 1.75
CA ALA A 78 -18.43 7.44 0.84
C ALA A 78 -19.85 7.04 1.26
N GLY A 79 -20.09 6.78 2.54
CA GLY A 79 -21.41 6.42 3.07
C GLY A 79 -22.44 7.56 2.95
N LEU A 80 -22.01 8.82 3.10
CA LEU A 80 -22.86 9.99 2.86
C LEU A 80 -23.24 10.14 1.39
N VAL A 81 -22.29 9.90 0.48
CA VAL A 81 -22.55 9.90 -0.97
C VAL A 81 -23.53 8.78 -1.34
N GLU A 82 -23.33 7.57 -0.82
CA GLU A 82 -24.25 6.44 -1.03
C GLU A 82 -25.65 6.75 -0.51
N THR A 83 -25.77 7.25 0.72
CA THR A 83 -27.07 7.64 1.31
C THR A 83 -27.79 8.69 0.45
N ALA A 84 -27.07 9.71 -0.02
CA ALA A 84 -27.64 10.73 -0.91
C ALA A 84 -28.02 10.16 -2.28
N ARG A 85 -27.23 9.21 -2.80
CA ARG A 85 -27.51 8.52 -4.06
C ARG A 85 -28.78 7.67 -3.97
N ASP A 86 -28.96 6.95 -2.87
CA ASP A 86 -30.14 6.14 -2.59
C ASP A 86 -31.39 7.01 -2.41
N ALA A 87 -31.24 8.22 -1.87
CA ALA A 87 -32.29 9.23 -1.81
C ALA A 87 -32.56 9.95 -3.16
N GLY A 88 -31.84 9.60 -4.23
CA GLY A 88 -32.08 10.10 -5.59
C GLY A 88 -31.20 11.27 -6.05
N ALA A 89 -30.25 11.76 -5.24
CA ALA A 89 -29.43 12.92 -5.59
C ALA A 89 -28.46 12.64 -6.75
N THR A 90 -28.50 13.37 -7.86
CA THR A 90 -27.61 13.11 -8.99
C THR A 90 -26.15 13.46 -8.67
N TRP A 91 -25.20 12.95 -9.47
CA TRP A 91 -23.79 13.38 -9.38
C TRP A 91 -23.60 14.90 -9.57
N ALA A 92 -24.52 15.57 -10.28
CA ALA A 92 -24.48 17.03 -10.41
C ALA A 92 -24.91 17.71 -9.10
N ASP A 93 -25.92 17.17 -8.41
CA ASP A 93 -26.38 17.66 -7.10
C ASP A 93 -25.31 17.49 -6.02
N LEU A 94 -24.50 16.43 -6.12
CA LEU A 94 -23.39 16.15 -5.20
C LEU A 94 -22.14 17.01 -5.42
N ALA A 95 -21.95 17.58 -6.62
CA ALA A 95 -20.73 18.30 -6.94
C ALA A 95 -20.49 19.51 -6.02
N ARG A 96 -21.53 20.33 -5.79
CA ARG A 96 -21.44 21.51 -4.94
C ARG A 96 -21.18 21.13 -3.46
N PRO A 97 -21.95 20.22 -2.81
CA PRO A 97 -21.68 19.76 -1.45
C PRO A 97 -20.28 19.13 -1.26
N MET A 98 -19.76 18.43 -2.27
CA MET A 98 -18.42 17.82 -2.21
C MET A 98 -17.27 18.82 -2.49
N GLY A 99 -17.59 20.09 -2.78
CA GLY A 99 -16.61 21.13 -3.08
C GLY A 99 -15.87 20.93 -4.40
N VAL A 100 -16.49 20.26 -5.38
CA VAL A 100 -15.88 19.98 -6.69
C VAL A 100 -16.62 20.72 -7.81
N ALA A 101 -15.89 21.07 -8.86
CA ALA A 101 -16.39 21.94 -9.92
C ALA A 101 -17.38 21.27 -10.89
N SER A 102 -17.45 19.94 -10.93
CA SER A 102 -18.26 19.23 -11.94
C SER A 102 -18.79 17.88 -11.45
N ARG A 103 -19.83 17.41 -12.14
CA ARG A 103 -20.40 16.06 -12.00
C ARG A 103 -19.32 14.98 -12.08
N GLN A 104 -18.47 15.04 -13.10
CA GLN A 104 -17.40 14.06 -13.31
C GLN A 104 -16.37 14.10 -12.19
N ALA A 105 -16.09 15.28 -11.63
CA ALA A 105 -15.20 15.40 -10.49
C ALA A 105 -15.78 14.76 -9.23
N ALA A 106 -17.10 14.87 -9.02
CA ALA A 106 -17.81 14.21 -7.91
C ALA A 106 -17.75 12.69 -8.05
N GLU A 107 -18.10 12.18 -9.23
CA GLU A 107 -18.04 10.75 -9.54
C GLU A 107 -16.62 10.18 -9.40
N ASN A 108 -15.62 10.87 -9.95
CA ASN A 108 -14.21 10.45 -9.81
C ASN A 108 -13.74 10.45 -8.35
N ARG A 109 -14.16 11.42 -7.54
CA ARG A 109 -13.83 11.46 -6.11
C ARG A 109 -14.45 10.28 -5.37
N TYR A 110 -15.74 9.99 -5.61
CA TYR A 110 -16.39 8.81 -5.05
C TYR A 110 -15.71 7.50 -5.47
N LEU A 111 -15.38 7.31 -6.75
CA LEU A 111 -14.69 6.11 -7.22
C LEU A 111 -13.32 5.90 -6.57
N ARG A 112 -12.63 6.97 -6.16
CA ARG A 112 -11.38 6.87 -5.39
C ARG A 112 -11.60 6.47 -3.93
N LEU A 113 -12.75 6.84 -3.35
CA LEU A 113 -13.15 6.47 -2.00
C LEU A 113 -13.68 5.03 -1.92
N ARG A 114 -14.13 4.47 -3.06
CA ARG A 114 -14.79 3.16 -3.17
C ARG A 114 -13.90 1.89 -3.27
N PRO A 115 -12.73 1.79 -2.59
CA PRO A 115 -12.17 0.47 -2.29
C PRO A 115 -11.83 0.22 -0.81
N ALA A 116 -12.43 0.95 0.15
CA ALA A 116 -12.19 0.72 1.59
C ALA A 116 -13.42 0.33 2.42
N THR A 117 -14.64 0.42 1.87
CA THR A 117 -15.89 0.23 2.63
C THR A 117 -16.70 -1.02 2.28
N ALA A 118 -16.34 -1.75 1.21
CA ALA A 118 -17.01 -2.98 0.83
C ALA A 118 -16.04 -4.17 0.96
N GLY A 119 -16.17 -4.93 2.04
CA GLY A 119 -15.53 -6.24 2.19
C GLY A 119 -16.17 -7.29 1.29
N THR A 120 -16.19 -7.07 -0.02
CA THR A 120 -16.73 -8.03 -1.00
C THR A 120 -15.67 -8.38 -2.04
N PRO A 121 -15.30 -9.67 -2.19
CA PRO A 121 -14.41 -10.14 -3.23
C PRO A 121 -15.24 -10.45 -4.48
N ASP A 122 -15.38 -9.51 -5.42
CA ASP A 122 -15.34 -9.86 -6.84
C ASP A 122 -15.28 -8.67 -7.81
N GLY A 123 -14.36 -8.79 -8.77
CA GLY A 123 -14.55 -8.44 -10.18
C GLY A 123 -14.95 -7.02 -10.60
N ALA A 124 -13.98 -6.10 -10.66
CA ALA A 124 -13.76 -5.22 -11.83
C ALA A 124 -12.50 -4.38 -11.62
N ALA A 125 -11.36 -4.88 -12.10
CA ALA A 125 -10.10 -4.14 -12.12
C ALA A 125 -10.17 -2.92 -13.06
N THR A 126 -10.66 -1.81 -12.51
CA THR A 126 -10.83 -0.54 -13.24
C THR A 126 -9.47 0.07 -13.60
N GLY A 127 -9.40 0.92 -14.63
CA GLY A 127 -8.14 1.42 -15.19
C GLY A 127 -7.13 2.01 -14.20
N VAL A 128 -7.56 2.40 -13.01
CA VAL A 128 -6.70 2.81 -11.88
C VAL A 128 -5.85 1.64 -11.37
N GLU A 129 -6.40 0.44 -11.27
CA GLU A 129 -5.66 -0.77 -10.88
C GLU A 129 -4.64 -1.17 -11.95
N ARG A 130 -4.97 -1.00 -13.25
CA ARG A 130 -3.98 -1.17 -14.33
C ARG A 130 -2.84 -0.17 -14.22
N VAL A 131 -3.14 1.10 -13.98
CA VAL A 131 -2.11 2.14 -13.79
C VAL A 131 -1.28 1.87 -12.54
N LYS A 132 -1.90 1.41 -11.45
CA LYS A 132 -1.22 0.99 -10.22
C LYS A 132 -0.29 -0.20 -10.52
N ALA A 133 -0.78 -1.26 -11.16
CA ALA A 133 0.02 -2.42 -11.57
C ALA A 133 1.20 -2.02 -12.48
N VAL A 134 1.01 -1.07 -13.40
CA VAL A 134 2.12 -0.55 -14.22
C VAL A 134 3.13 0.25 -13.38
N ARG A 135 2.67 1.08 -12.44
CA ARG A 135 3.56 1.85 -11.54
C ARG A 135 4.32 0.93 -10.59
N ASP A 136 3.65 -0.08 -10.04
CA ASP A 136 4.21 -1.06 -9.12
C ASP A 136 5.24 -1.92 -9.84
N ARG A 137 4.93 -2.40 -11.05
CA ARG A 137 5.91 -3.07 -11.93
C ARG A 137 7.15 -2.19 -12.18
N ARG A 138 6.98 -0.92 -12.55
CA ARG A 138 8.11 0.01 -12.75
C ARG A 138 8.88 0.30 -11.47
N ALA A 139 8.21 0.29 -10.31
CA ALA A 139 8.87 0.46 -9.02
C ALA A 139 9.72 -0.77 -8.69
N ALA A 140 9.16 -1.98 -8.85
CA ALA A 140 9.89 -3.22 -8.68
C ALA A 140 11.08 -3.34 -9.64
N GLU A 141 10.91 -3.00 -10.92
CA GLU A 141 12.01 -2.97 -11.90
C GLU A 141 13.13 -2.04 -11.44
N ARG A 142 12.82 -0.82 -10.97
CA ARG A 142 13.84 0.10 -10.42
C ARG A 142 14.55 -0.44 -9.19
N SER A 143 13.82 -1.09 -8.28
CA SER A 143 14.41 -1.72 -7.08
C SER A 143 15.38 -2.84 -7.47
N ILE A 144 15.00 -3.69 -8.44
CA ILE A 144 15.85 -4.77 -8.94
C ILE A 144 17.08 -4.21 -9.66
N THR A 145 16.93 -3.18 -10.50
CA THR A 145 18.04 -2.53 -11.18
C THR A 145 19.03 -1.91 -10.20
N ALA A 146 18.55 -1.21 -9.16
CA ALA A 146 19.41 -0.63 -8.14
C ALA A 146 20.19 -1.71 -7.38
N TRP A 147 19.48 -2.74 -6.90
CA TRP A 147 20.12 -3.88 -6.23
C TRP A 147 21.15 -4.57 -7.11
N ALA A 148 20.86 -4.80 -8.40
CA ALA A 148 21.79 -5.47 -9.31
C ALA A 148 23.07 -4.65 -9.55
N ARG A 149 22.96 -3.31 -9.55
CA ARG A 149 24.13 -2.42 -9.64
C ARG A 149 24.96 -2.47 -8.36
N ASP A 150 24.31 -2.49 -7.20
CA ASP A 150 25.01 -2.62 -5.91
C ASP A 150 25.69 -3.98 -5.74
N ASN A 151 25.15 -5.03 -6.39
CA ASN A 151 25.65 -6.42 -6.30
C ASN A 151 26.37 -6.87 -7.59
N ALA A 152 26.84 -5.91 -8.39
CA ALA A 152 27.32 -6.16 -9.75
C ALA A 152 28.54 -7.08 -9.82
N ALA A 153 29.41 -7.06 -8.80
CA ALA A 153 30.58 -7.94 -8.74
C ALA A 153 30.16 -9.40 -8.54
N ASP A 154 29.27 -9.66 -7.59
CA ASP A 154 28.80 -11.02 -7.26
C ASP A 154 28.02 -11.64 -8.42
N LEU A 155 27.19 -10.86 -9.10
CA LEU A 155 26.48 -11.30 -10.31
C LEU A 155 27.45 -11.72 -11.42
N ARG A 156 28.54 -10.96 -11.63
CA ARG A 156 29.56 -11.30 -12.64
C ARG A 156 30.38 -12.51 -12.24
N ILE A 157 30.72 -12.67 -10.96
CA ILE A 157 31.42 -13.85 -10.45
C ILE A 157 30.57 -15.11 -10.67
N LEU A 158 29.28 -15.07 -10.30
CA LEU A 158 28.36 -16.18 -10.52
C LEU A 158 28.22 -16.51 -12.01
N ALA A 159 28.07 -15.50 -12.85
CA ALA A 159 27.99 -15.69 -14.29
C ALA A 159 29.26 -16.34 -14.86
N ALA A 160 30.45 -15.85 -14.45
CA ALA A 160 31.73 -16.42 -14.86
C ALA A 160 31.86 -17.89 -14.45
N GLN A 161 31.50 -18.23 -13.21
CA GLN A 161 31.51 -19.60 -12.69
C GLN A 161 30.62 -20.52 -13.52
N ILE A 162 29.40 -20.09 -13.85
CA ILE A 162 28.47 -20.88 -14.68
C ILE A 162 29.00 -21.03 -16.11
N THR A 163 29.57 -19.98 -16.71
CA THR A 163 30.13 -20.08 -18.08
C THR A 163 31.37 -20.94 -18.20
N ALA A 164 32.05 -21.22 -17.08
CA ALA A 164 33.22 -22.09 -17.01
C ALA A 164 32.87 -23.58 -16.87
N LEU A 165 31.59 -23.91 -16.62
CA LEU A 165 31.12 -25.30 -16.58
C LEU A 165 31.18 -25.92 -17.99
N THR A 166 31.78 -27.10 -18.09
CA THR A 166 31.97 -27.83 -19.36
C THR A 166 31.00 -29.00 -19.52
N ASP A 167 30.29 -29.35 -18.46
CA ASP A 167 29.44 -30.52 -18.28
C ASP A 167 27.94 -30.17 -18.30
N LEU A 168 27.58 -28.99 -18.81
CA LEU A 168 26.19 -28.61 -19.02
C LEU A 168 25.60 -29.36 -20.22
N GLY A 169 24.39 -29.91 -20.06
CA GLY A 169 23.67 -30.59 -21.13
C GLY A 169 23.43 -29.69 -22.34
N SER A 170 23.29 -30.29 -23.53
CA SER A 170 23.12 -29.56 -24.81
C SER A 170 21.89 -28.64 -24.85
N SER A 171 20.90 -28.85 -23.98
CA SER A 171 19.74 -27.96 -23.80
C SER A 171 20.07 -26.61 -23.16
N ALA A 172 21.24 -26.46 -22.52
CA ALA A 172 21.67 -25.22 -21.87
C ALA A 172 22.29 -24.19 -22.84
N GLY A 173 22.56 -24.58 -24.09
CA GLY A 173 23.25 -23.76 -25.08
C GLY A 173 22.66 -22.36 -25.29
N PRO A 174 21.33 -22.21 -25.49
CA PRO A 174 20.69 -20.91 -25.65
C PRO A 174 20.83 -20.01 -24.43
N GLU A 175 20.63 -20.55 -23.22
CA GLU A 175 20.72 -19.79 -21.97
C GLU A 175 22.16 -19.40 -21.64
N LEU A 176 23.14 -20.26 -21.94
CA LEU A 176 24.57 -19.92 -21.87
C LEU A 176 24.95 -18.79 -22.84
N ALA A 177 24.38 -18.78 -24.04
CA ALA A 177 24.61 -17.71 -25.00
C ALA A 177 24.00 -16.38 -24.52
N ALA A 178 22.80 -16.41 -23.94
CA ALA A 178 22.17 -15.25 -23.31
C ALA A 178 23.00 -14.74 -22.12
N LEU A 179 23.51 -15.63 -21.27
CA LEU A 179 24.37 -15.27 -20.13
C LEU A 179 25.69 -14.63 -20.58
N ARG A 180 26.33 -15.18 -21.62
CA ARG A 180 27.56 -14.60 -22.21
C ARG A 180 27.30 -13.22 -22.82
N THR A 181 26.15 -13.04 -23.45
CA THR A 181 25.74 -11.74 -24.01
C THR A 181 25.55 -10.72 -22.88
N ALA A 182 24.85 -11.08 -21.81
CA ALA A 182 24.66 -10.21 -20.65
C ALA A 182 25.96 -9.91 -19.88
N LEU A 183 26.93 -10.83 -19.88
CA LEU A 183 28.29 -10.59 -19.34
C LEU A 183 29.04 -9.48 -20.09
N ALA A 184 28.79 -9.35 -21.39
CA ALA A 184 29.37 -8.29 -22.21
C ALA A 184 28.61 -6.95 -22.09
N ALA A 185 27.42 -6.94 -21.45
CA ALA A 185 26.63 -5.74 -21.27
C ALA A 185 27.21 -4.82 -20.20
N THR A 186 27.00 -3.52 -20.38
CA THR A 186 27.49 -2.48 -19.45
C THR A 186 26.74 -2.53 -18.12
N ASP A 187 25.43 -2.80 -18.13
CA ASP A 187 24.59 -2.80 -16.93
C ASP A 187 24.49 -4.21 -16.33
N ALA A 188 24.88 -4.34 -15.05
CA ALA A 188 24.79 -5.61 -14.33
C ALA A 188 23.35 -6.08 -14.09
N ALA A 189 22.36 -5.19 -14.22
CA ALA A 189 20.95 -5.58 -14.18
C ALA A 189 20.57 -6.58 -15.28
N GLU A 190 21.29 -6.58 -16.41
CA GLU A 190 21.04 -7.52 -17.50
C GLU A 190 21.42 -8.97 -17.16
N LEU A 191 22.26 -9.18 -16.13
CA LEU A 191 22.66 -10.52 -15.69
C LEU A 191 21.58 -11.24 -14.88
N VAL A 192 20.63 -10.50 -14.30
CA VAL A 192 19.65 -11.06 -13.36
C VAL A 192 18.77 -12.13 -14.01
N HIS A 193 18.27 -11.87 -15.22
CA HIS A 193 17.37 -12.80 -15.89
C HIS A 193 18.11 -14.05 -16.44
N PRO A 194 19.23 -13.92 -17.18
CA PRO A 194 19.99 -15.08 -17.64
C PRO A 194 20.55 -15.95 -16.51
N LEU A 195 20.96 -15.36 -15.38
CA LEU A 195 21.38 -16.13 -14.21
C LEU A 195 20.24 -16.99 -13.65
N ALA A 196 19.04 -16.43 -13.51
CA ALA A 196 17.88 -17.20 -13.05
C ALA A 196 17.49 -18.30 -14.05
N ALA A 197 17.61 -18.03 -15.35
CA ALA A 197 17.28 -18.98 -16.42
C ALA A 197 18.26 -20.18 -16.49
N MET A 198 19.49 -20.04 -15.97
CA MET A 198 20.44 -21.16 -15.88
C MET A 198 20.07 -22.21 -14.82
N ARG A 199 19.17 -21.89 -13.88
CA ARG A 199 18.86 -22.76 -12.74
C ARG A 199 18.37 -24.17 -13.11
N PRO A 200 17.47 -24.36 -14.11
CA PRO A 200 17.00 -25.68 -14.52
C PRO A 200 18.07 -26.52 -15.21
N HIS A 201 19.16 -25.90 -15.66
CA HIS A 201 20.26 -26.56 -16.36
C HIS A 201 21.39 -27.01 -15.44
N LEU A 202 21.36 -26.59 -14.16
CA LEU A 202 22.31 -27.06 -13.16
C LEU A 202 21.82 -28.39 -12.55
N GLY A 203 22.55 -29.46 -12.82
CA GLY A 203 22.34 -30.77 -12.21
C GLY A 203 22.74 -30.84 -10.73
N PHE A 204 22.54 -32.01 -10.12
CA PHE A 204 22.87 -32.25 -8.71
C PHE A 204 24.35 -32.01 -8.38
N ASP A 205 25.25 -32.24 -9.33
CA ASP A 205 26.71 -32.04 -9.18
C ASP A 205 27.09 -30.56 -8.98
N HIS A 206 26.21 -29.62 -9.31
CA HIS A 206 26.41 -28.18 -9.13
C HIS A 206 25.51 -27.60 -8.03
N GLY A 207 25.19 -28.39 -6.99
CA GLY A 207 24.25 -28.03 -5.93
C GLY A 207 24.53 -26.69 -5.22
N ASP A 208 25.80 -26.30 -5.04
CA ASP A 208 26.15 -24.99 -4.46
C ASP A 208 25.74 -23.83 -5.38
N LEU A 209 26.06 -23.92 -6.69
CA LEU A 209 25.64 -22.92 -7.67
C LEU A 209 24.12 -22.86 -7.81
N GLY A 210 23.44 -24.02 -7.81
CA GLY A 210 21.98 -24.09 -7.77
C GLY A 210 21.39 -23.34 -6.57
N THR A 211 21.96 -23.56 -5.38
CA THR A 211 21.52 -22.89 -4.13
C THR A 211 21.73 -21.37 -4.18
N ARG A 212 22.84 -20.92 -4.78
CA ARG A 212 23.11 -19.48 -4.97
C ARG A 212 22.13 -18.84 -5.95
N LEU A 213 21.81 -19.51 -7.06
CA LEU A 213 20.79 -19.06 -8.00
C LEU A 213 19.38 -19.04 -7.37
N ASP A 214 19.03 -20.03 -6.56
CA ASP A 214 17.75 -20.05 -5.82
C ASP A 214 17.66 -18.91 -4.81
N THR A 215 18.78 -18.56 -4.19
CA THR A 215 18.87 -17.43 -3.26
C THR A 215 18.72 -16.09 -3.99
N LEU A 216 19.35 -15.96 -5.17
CA LEU A 216 19.20 -14.81 -6.05
C LEU A 216 17.76 -14.63 -6.54
N ALA A 217 17.11 -15.71 -6.98
CA ALA A 217 15.72 -15.69 -7.43
C ALA A 217 14.76 -15.30 -6.30
N ARG A 218 14.91 -15.91 -5.12
CA ARG A 218 14.13 -15.53 -3.93
C ARG A 218 14.37 -14.09 -3.49
N HIS A 219 15.57 -13.56 -3.68
CA HIS A 219 15.86 -12.17 -3.33
C HIS A 219 15.19 -11.19 -4.29
N THR A 220 15.27 -11.43 -5.61
CA THR A 220 14.60 -10.60 -6.62
C THR A 220 13.08 -10.67 -6.53
N ASP A 221 12.53 -11.84 -6.18
CA ASP A 221 11.09 -11.98 -5.90
C ASP A 221 10.65 -11.23 -4.65
N ARG A 222 11.47 -11.25 -3.57
CA ARG A 222 11.22 -10.43 -2.37
C ARG A 222 11.25 -8.93 -2.69
N LEU A 223 12.23 -8.47 -3.46
CA LEU A 223 12.31 -7.06 -3.88
C LEU A 223 11.07 -6.63 -4.69
N ARG A 224 10.55 -7.53 -5.52
CA ARG A 224 9.30 -7.31 -6.27
C ARG A 224 8.09 -7.24 -5.32
N HIS A 225 8.04 -8.08 -4.28
CA HIS A 225 6.96 -8.09 -3.30
C HIS A 225 6.99 -6.88 -2.35
N ASP A 226 8.16 -6.51 -1.83
CA ASP A 226 8.35 -5.37 -0.92
C ASP A 226 8.01 -4.04 -1.59
N SER A 227 8.33 -3.91 -2.88
CA SER A 227 7.95 -2.76 -3.70
C SER A 227 6.43 -2.62 -3.83
N ASN A 228 5.69 -3.73 -3.75
CA ASN A 228 4.23 -3.76 -3.77
C ASN A 228 3.62 -3.47 -2.38
N HIS A 229 4.31 -3.81 -1.28
CA HIS A 229 3.82 -3.66 0.09
C HIS A 229 4.13 -2.31 0.76
N ARG A 230 5.25 -1.62 0.45
CA ARG A 230 5.59 -0.32 1.08
C ARG A 230 4.61 0.84 0.78
N ARG A 231 3.50 0.59 0.09
CA ARG A 231 2.55 1.62 -0.36
C ARG A 231 1.07 1.29 -0.12
N THR A 232 0.78 0.19 0.58
CA THR A 232 -0.54 -0.09 1.17
C THR A 232 -0.63 0.53 2.55
#